data_AF-A0A7Y0GT50-F1
#
_entry.id   AF-A0A7Y0GT50-F1
#
_cell.length_a   1.000
_cell.length_b   1.000
_cell.length_c   1.000
_cell.angle_alpha   90.00
_cell.angle_beta   90.00
_cell.angle_gamma   90.00
#
_symmetry.space_group_name_H-M   'P 1'
#
loop_
_entity.id
_entity.type
_entity.pdbx_description
1 polymer ?
#
loop_
_entity_poly.entity_id
_entity_poly.type
_entity_poly.pdbx_seq_one_letter_code
_entity_poly.pdbx_strand_id
1 'polypeptide(L)'
;MADLKTFKRSLEQALRISRWLPTDSQLEKIRLRFVATPPKDVGEALRIVQSVYGPTSHLVLDGLDNSDLRTALALAIAAAKA
;
A
#
# COMPACT_ATOMS: atom_id res chain seq x y z
N MET A 1 -2.34 16.11 9.89
CA MET A 1 -1.58 14.93 10.35
C MET A 1 -2.10 13.75 9.57
N ALA A 2 -1.43 13.37 8.47
CA ALA A 2 -1.91 12.31 7.59
C ALA A 2 -2.05 11.00 8.36
N ASP A 3 -3.29 10.53 8.45
CA ASP A 3 -3.68 9.42 9.31
C ASP A 3 -3.12 8.12 8.74
N LEU A 4 -2.14 7.51 9.41
CA LEU A 4 -1.56 6.22 9.00
C LEU A 4 -2.64 5.15 8.85
N LYS A 5 -3.78 5.26 9.56
CA LYS A 5 -4.93 4.37 9.38
C LYS A 5 -5.63 4.57 8.04
N THR A 6 -5.72 5.79 7.55
CA THR A 6 -6.28 6.07 6.20
C THR A 6 -5.36 5.52 5.13
N PHE A 7 -4.05 5.77 5.26
CA PHE A 7 -3.06 5.20 4.35
C PHE A 7 -3.08 3.65 4.36
N LYS A 8 -3.19 3.05 5.56
CA LYS A 8 -3.36 1.61 5.73
C LYS A 8 -4.62 1.11 5.02
N ARG A 9 -5.80 1.69 5.28
CA ARG A 9 -7.05 1.29 4.64
C ARG A 9 -6.99 1.40 3.12
N SER A 10 -6.45 2.50 2.60
CA SER A 10 -6.29 2.67 1.15
C SER A 10 -5.38 1.60 0.55
N LEU A 11 -4.30 1.21 1.25
CA LEU A 11 -3.46 0.10 0.82
C LEU A 11 -4.13 -1.27 0.96
N GLU A 12 -4.88 -1.51 2.02
CA GLU A 12 -5.66 -2.75 2.20
C GLU A 12 -6.67 -2.93 1.06
N GLN A 13 -7.34 -1.85 0.66
CA GLN A 13 -8.25 -1.84 -0.48
C GLN A 13 -7.51 -1.98 -1.81
N ALA A 14 -6.44 -1.21 -2.01
CA ALA A 14 -5.66 -1.19 -3.25
C ALA A 14 -4.90 -2.50 -3.53
N LEU A 15 -4.52 -3.23 -2.49
CA LEU A 15 -3.76 -4.48 -2.60
C LEU A 15 -4.61 -5.70 -2.20
N ARG A 16 -5.91 -5.49 -1.90
CA ARG A 16 -6.84 -6.49 -1.35
C ARG A 16 -6.22 -7.37 -0.26
N ILE A 17 -5.43 -6.75 0.63
CA ILE A 17 -4.70 -7.48 1.65
C ILE A 17 -5.65 -7.84 2.78
N SER A 18 -5.89 -9.14 2.95
CA SER A 18 -6.57 -9.65 4.13
C SER A 18 -5.56 -9.99 5.23
N ARG A 19 -5.88 -9.69 6.49
CA ARG A 19 -5.03 -9.92 7.67
C ARG A 19 -3.70 -9.13 7.68
N TRP A 20 -3.67 -7.96 7.06
CA TRP A 20 -2.49 -7.10 7.10
C TRP A 20 -2.35 -6.38 8.44
N LEU A 21 -1.31 -6.73 9.18
CA LEU A 21 -0.97 -6.16 10.50
C LEU A 21 0.43 -5.53 10.45
N PRO A 22 0.65 -4.46 9.67
CA PRO A 22 1.86 -3.66 9.72
C PRO A 22 1.95 -2.92 11.05
N THR A 23 3.16 -2.84 11.63
CA THR A 23 3.43 -1.94 12.75
C THR A 23 3.44 -0.48 12.25
N ASP A 24 3.15 0.49 13.12
CA ASP A 24 3.17 1.92 12.74
C ASP A 24 4.50 2.33 12.09
N SER A 25 5.64 1.83 12.60
CA SER A 25 6.96 2.08 12.00
C SER A 25 7.13 1.46 10.61
N GLN A 26 6.47 0.33 10.31
CA GLN A 26 6.49 -0.27 8.98
C GLN A 26 5.60 0.52 8.03
N LEU A 27 4.42 0.91 8.49
CA LEU A 27 3.48 1.75 7.75
C LEU A 27 4.10 3.10 7.37
N GLU A 28 4.82 3.71 8.30
CA GLU A 28 5.55 4.96 8.07
C GLU A 28 6.70 4.77 7.07
N LYS A 29 7.47 3.69 7.16
CA LYS A 29 8.51 3.35 6.16
C LYS A 29 7.92 3.13 4.76
N ILE A 30 6.76 2.47 4.67
CA ILE A 30 6.05 2.28 3.40
C ILE A 30 5.60 3.64 2.87
N ARG A 31 5.00 4.49 3.70
CA ARG A 31 4.60 5.85 3.34
C ARG A 31 5.77 6.67 2.81
N LEU A 32 6.90 6.68 3.53
CA LEU A 32 8.12 7.38 3.12
C LEU A 32 8.63 6.88 1.76
N ARG A 33 8.60 5.55 1.53
CA ARG A 33 8.97 4.98 0.23
C ARG A 33 7.98 5.33 -0.87
N PHE A 34 6.68 5.39 -0.59
CA PHE A 34 5.66 5.83 -1.55
C PHE A 34 5.82 7.31 -1.93
N VAL A 35 6.28 8.15 -0.99
CA VAL A 35 6.56 9.57 -1.26
C VAL A 35 7.86 9.72 -2.06
N ALA A 36 8.93 9.02 -1.65
CA ALA A 36 10.23 9.06 -2.31
C ALA A 36 10.22 8.40 -3.70
N THR A 37 9.45 7.33 -3.85
CA THR A 37 9.30 6.54 -5.08
C THR A 37 7.83 6.19 -5.26
N PRO A 38 7.04 7.08 -5.87
CA PRO A 38 5.63 6.82 -6.11
C PRO A 38 5.48 5.63 -7.05
N PRO A 39 4.85 4.53 -6.61
CA PRO A 39 4.68 3.35 -7.44
C PRO A 39 3.77 3.68 -8.62
N LYS A 40 4.17 3.25 -9.83
CA LYS A 40 3.38 3.48 -11.05
C LYS A 40 2.23 2.48 -11.22
N ASP A 41 2.42 1.28 -10.71
CA ASP A 41 1.46 0.18 -10.79
C ASP A 41 1.46 -0.63 -9.50
N VAL A 42 0.43 -1.47 -9.35
CA VAL A 42 0.19 -2.31 -8.17
C VAL A 42 1.39 -3.21 -7.84
N GLY A 43 2.06 -3.75 -8.86
CA GLY A 43 3.25 -4.60 -8.66
C GLY A 43 4.41 -3.86 -8.01
N GLU A 44 4.59 -2.57 -8.27
CA GLU A 44 5.61 -1.75 -7.61
C GLU A 44 5.23 -1.42 -6.17
N ALA A 45 3.96 -1.05 -5.93
CA ALA A 45 3.46 -0.85 -4.57
C ALA A 45 3.63 -2.10 -3.72
N LEU A 46 3.30 -3.27 -4.28
CA LEU A 46 3.47 -4.56 -3.64
C LEU A 46 4.94 -4.86 -3.34
N ARG A 47 5.87 -4.56 -4.25
CA ARG A 47 7.32 -4.69 -3.99
C ARG A 47 7.78 -3.78 -2.86
N ILE A 48 7.32 -2.53 -2.82
CA ILE A 48 7.66 -1.59 -1.74
C ILE A 48 7.16 -2.14 -0.40
N VAL A 49 5.90 -2.59 -0.35
CA VAL A 49 5.29 -3.19 0.85
C VAL A 49 6.06 -4.43 1.28
N GLN A 50 6.34 -5.37 0.38
CA GLN A 50 7.14 -6.57 0.67
C GLN A 50 8.56 -6.24 1.14
N SER A 51 9.17 -5.20 0.59
CA SER A 51 10.53 -4.80 0.98
C SER A 51 10.58 -4.19 2.40
N VAL A 52 9.48 -3.65 2.92
CA VAL A 52 9.42 -3.13 4.31
C VAL A 52 8.86 -4.17 5.28
N TYR A 53 7.79 -4.86 4.89
CA TYR A 53 7.04 -5.77 5.74
C TYR A 53 7.61 -7.19 5.74
N GLY A 54 8.39 -7.57 4.72
CA GLY A 54 8.90 -8.91 4.51
C GLY A 54 8.04 -9.75 3.55
N PRO A 55 8.48 -10.99 3.24
CA PRO A 55 7.79 -11.86 2.30
C PRO A 55 6.37 -12.14 2.79
N THR A 56 5.41 -11.54 2.11
CA THR A 56 4.02 -11.55 2.55
C THR A 56 3.32 -12.70 1.85
N SER A 57 3.56 -13.93 2.32
CA SER A 57 2.92 -15.15 1.78
C SER A 57 1.39 -15.16 1.94
N HIS A 58 0.82 -14.14 2.58
CA HIS A 58 -0.62 -13.95 2.79
C HIS A 58 -1.22 -12.80 1.96
N LEU A 59 -0.43 -12.16 1.08
CA LEU A 59 -0.96 -11.21 0.08
C LEU A 59 -1.67 -12.00 -1.02
N VAL A 60 -2.91 -12.41 -0.77
CA VAL A 60 -3.76 -12.99 -1.80
C VAL A 60 -4.21 -11.86 -2.72
N LEU A 61 -3.55 -11.72 -3.87
CA LEU A 61 -4.01 -10.89 -4.99
C LEU A 61 -5.17 -11.61 -5.69
N ASP A 62 -6.32 -11.73 -5.03
CA ASP A 62 -7.47 -12.44 -5.58
C ASP A 62 -8.23 -11.54 -6.57
N GLY A 63 -8.21 -11.94 -7.85
CA GLY A 63 -9.04 -11.40 -8.93
C GLY A 63 -8.71 -9.97 -9.35
N LEU A 64 -7.73 -9.82 -10.24
CA LEU A 64 -7.29 -8.53 -10.79
C LEU A 64 -8.29 -7.97 -11.83
N ASP A 65 -9.19 -7.11 -11.37
CA ASP A 65 -9.79 -6.06 -12.21
C ASP A 65 -8.95 -4.78 -12.01
N ASN A 66 -8.24 -4.33 -13.05
CA ASN A 66 -7.16 -3.33 -12.95
C ASN A 66 -7.65 -1.89 -12.68
N SER A 67 -8.94 -1.64 -12.81
CA SER A 67 -9.51 -0.29 -12.88
C SER A 67 -9.67 0.36 -11.49
N ASP A 68 -10.18 -0.37 -10.50
CA ASP A 68 -10.36 0.13 -9.12
C ASP A 68 -9.03 0.25 -8.37
N LEU A 69 -8.06 -0.60 -8.71
CA LEU A 69 -6.77 -0.69 -8.03
C LEU A 69 -5.91 0.56 -8.26
N ARG A 70 -5.90 1.11 -9.47
CA ARG A 70 -5.18 2.37 -9.77
C ARG A 70 -5.72 3.55 -8.98
N THR A 71 -7.04 3.61 -8.81
CA THR A 71 -7.70 4.67 -8.04
C THR A 71 -7.35 4.58 -6.56
N ALA A 72 -7.40 3.38 -5.97
CA ALA A 72 -7.02 3.16 -4.59
C ALA A 72 -5.52 3.42 -4.32
N LEU A 73 -4.65 3.08 -5.29
CA LEU A 73 -3.22 3.36 -5.25
C LEU A 73 -2.93 4.87 -5.36
N ALA A 74 -3.61 5.56 -6.27
CA ALA A 74 -3.52 7.02 -6.40
C ALA A 74 -4.00 7.73 -5.11
N LEU A 75 -5.08 7.24 -4.50
CA LEU A 75 -5.54 7.71 -3.19
C LEU A 75 -4.53 7.46 -2.07
N ALA A 76 -3.88 6.28 -2.06
CA ALA A 76 -2.82 5.98 -1.10
C ALA A 76 -1.61 6.91 -1.28
N ILE A 77 -1.20 7.19 -2.53
CA ILE A 77 -0.12 8.13 -2.83
C ILE A 77 -0.51 9.57 -2.45
N ALA A 78 -1.75 9.98 -2.72
CA ALA A 78 -2.26 11.30 -2.32
C ALA A 78 -2.30 11.45 -0.80
N ALA A 79 -2.78 10.43 -0.08
CA ALA A 79 -2.79 10.40 1.39
C ALA A 79 -1.38 10.35 1.98
N ALA A 80 -0.40 9.79 1.28
CA ALA A 80 1.00 9.76 1.72
C ALA A 80 1.68 11.13 1.60
N LYS A 81 1.29 11.94 0.60
CA LYS A 81 1.81 13.28 0.33
C LYS A 81 1.11 14.40 1.12
N ALA A 82 -0.09 14.16 1.64
CA ALA A 82 -0.90 15.12 2.40
C ALA A 82 -0.41 15.32 3.86
#